data_AF-A0A8S1SWF0-F1
#
_entry.id   AF-A0A8S1SWF0-F1
#
_cell.length_a   1.000
_cell.length_b   1.000
_cell.length_c   1.000
_cell.angle_alpha   90.00
_cell.angle_beta   90.00
_cell.angle_gamma   90.00
#
_symmetry.space_group_name_H-M   'P 1'
#
loop_
_entity.id
_entity.type
_entity.pdbx_description
1 polymer ?
#
loop_
_entity_poly.entity_id
_entity_poly.type
_entity_poly.pdbx_seq_one_letter_code
_entity_poly.pdbx_strand_id
1 'polypeptide(L)'
;MNTDELENLAQIMNIENDRLQKQQNASVWTQQVCTIIFQSVYGLLFYLFSTTPGYYGDESSCIQLKKFSYILGAATLILVVIHTLLLIYSCSSKSISFLLSAEGVMNTVYGIFSLVIWIMLWIALAQKEECGSLTTLVWVFTILIILGVFLSCCLVCLAAVATSQK
;
A
#
# COMPACT_ATOMS: atom_id res chain seq x y z
N MET A 1 -4.50 -10.56 -50.42
CA MET A 1 -4.50 -9.54 -49.35
C MET A 1 -3.69 -8.38 -49.87
N ASN A 2 -4.33 -7.22 -50.01
CA ASN A 2 -3.72 -6.07 -50.67
C ASN A 2 -2.79 -5.33 -49.69
N THR A 3 -1.72 -4.70 -50.17
CA THR A 3 -0.78 -3.94 -49.32
C THR A 3 -1.49 -2.85 -48.50
N ASP A 4 -2.53 -2.23 -49.06
CA ASP A 4 -3.33 -1.19 -48.40
C ASP A 4 -4.20 -1.73 -47.25
N GLU A 5 -4.59 -3.01 -47.29
CA GLU A 5 -5.32 -3.67 -46.20
C GLU A 5 -4.38 -4.02 -45.04
N LEU A 6 -3.14 -4.42 -45.35
CA LEU A 6 -2.11 -4.72 -44.36
C LEU A 6 -1.65 -3.45 -43.63
N GLU A 7 -1.50 -2.33 -44.32
CA GLU A 7 -1.16 -1.03 -43.71
C GLU A 7 -2.28 -0.51 -42.81
N ASN A 8 -3.54 -0.66 -43.23
CA ASN A 8 -4.69 -0.32 -42.38
C ASN A 8 -4.77 -1.20 -41.12
N LEU A 9 -4.54 -2.51 -41.24
CA LEU A 9 -4.49 -3.41 -40.09
C LEU A 9 -3.35 -3.05 -39.12
N ALA A 10 -2.18 -2.71 -39.65
CA ALA A 10 -1.05 -2.26 -38.83
C ALA A 10 -1.34 -0.93 -38.11
N GLN A 11 -2.01 0.03 -38.77
CA GLN A 11 -2.44 1.27 -38.14
C GLN A 11 -3.47 1.05 -37.03
N ILE A 12 -4.49 0.23 -37.29
CA ILE A 12 -5.51 -0.11 -36.27
C ILE A 12 -4.85 -0.78 -35.06
N MET A 13 -3.94 -1.73 -35.30
CA MET A 13 -3.21 -2.42 -34.24
C MET A 13 -2.35 -1.45 -33.41
N ASN A 14 -1.68 -0.50 -34.06
CA ASN A 14 -0.89 0.52 -33.35
C ASN A 14 -1.77 1.46 -32.51
N ILE A 15 -2.90 1.91 -33.04
CA ILE A 15 -3.84 2.78 -32.31
C ILE A 15 -4.42 2.05 -31.09
N GLU A 16 -4.72 0.76 -31.23
CA GLU A 16 -5.26 -0.05 -30.15
C GLU A 16 -4.20 -0.33 -29.07
N ASN A 17 -2.96 -0.61 -29.49
CA ASN A 17 -1.84 -0.79 -28.57
C ASN A 17 -1.57 0.50 -27.78
N ASP A 18 -1.59 1.67 -28.43
CA ASP A 18 -1.49 2.99 -27.79
C ASP A 18 -2.63 3.23 -26.79
N ARG A 19 -3.86 2.82 -27.11
CA ARG A 19 -5.02 2.93 -26.21
C ARG A 19 -4.86 2.05 -24.98
N LEU A 20 -4.48 0.78 -25.16
CA LEU A 20 -4.26 -0.17 -24.08
C LEU A 20 -3.14 0.30 -23.15
N GLN A 21 -2.03 0.78 -23.72
CA GLN A 21 -0.91 1.31 -22.95
C GLN A 21 -1.31 2.56 -22.14
N LYS A 22 -2.12 3.47 -22.71
CA LYS A 22 -2.65 4.63 -21.98
C LYS A 22 -3.57 4.22 -20.83
N GLN A 23 -4.46 3.25 -21.02
CA GLN A 23 -5.33 2.73 -19.96
C GLN A 23 -4.54 2.05 -18.85
N GLN A 24 -3.58 1.20 -19.22
CA GLN A 24 -2.71 0.52 -18.26
C GLN A 24 -1.93 1.54 -17.41
N ASN A 25 -1.34 2.55 -18.05
CA ASN A 25 -0.62 3.60 -17.34
C ASN A 25 -1.53 4.33 -16.34
N ALA A 26 -2.74 4.74 -16.75
CA ALA A 26 -3.70 5.41 -15.86
C ALA A 26 -4.11 4.54 -14.65
N SER A 27 -4.28 3.23 -14.86
CA SER A 27 -4.55 2.27 -13.79
C SER A 27 -3.41 2.21 -12.79
N VAL A 28 -2.16 2.12 -13.24
CA VAL A 28 -0.97 2.06 -12.38
C VAL A 28 -0.85 3.35 -11.55
N TRP A 29 -1.03 4.52 -12.17
CA TRP A 29 -1.01 5.80 -11.46
C TRP A 29 -2.07 5.88 -10.36
N THR A 30 -3.28 5.42 -10.66
CA THR A 30 -4.39 5.43 -9.69
C THR A 30 -4.08 4.50 -8.51
N GLN A 31 -3.57 3.29 -8.79
CA GLN A 31 -3.17 2.33 -7.78
C GLN A 31 -2.06 2.86 -6.86
N GLN A 32 -1.07 3.56 -7.42
CA GLN A 32 0.02 4.19 -6.66
C GLN A 32 -0.50 5.23 -5.67
N VAL A 33 -1.35 6.15 -6.14
CA VAL A 33 -1.93 7.19 -5.31
C VAL A 33 -2.80 6.58 -4.20
N CYS A 34 -3.63 5.59 -4.53
CA CYS A 34 -4.44 4.88 -3.54
C CYS A 34 -3.58 4.19 -2.48
N THR A 35 -2.49 3.53 -2.89
CA THR A 35 -1.55 2.87 -1.98
C THR A 35 -0.92 3.87 -1.03
N ILE A 36 -0.43 5.00 -1.53
CA ILE A 36 0.19 6.04 -0.70
C ILE A 36 -0.82 6.60 0.31
N ILE A 37 -2.05 6.92 -0.13
CA ILE A 37 -3.10 7.43 0.78
C ILE A 37 -3.39 6.42 1.88
N PHE A 38 -3.61 5.16 1.51
CA PHE A 38 -3.90 4.10 2.48
C PHE A 38 -2.76 3.92 3.48
N GLN A 39 -1.52 3.83 3.02
CA GLN A 39 -0.34 3.69 3.88
C GLN A 39 -0.10 4.93 4.75
N SER A 40 -0.44 6.12 4.26
CA SER A 40 -0.38 7.37 5.03
C SER A 40 -1.36 7.34 6.20
N VAL A 41 -2.63 6.98 5.94
CA VAL A 41 -3.68 6.89 6.97
C VAL A 41 -3.32 5.80 7.97
N TYR A 42 -2.90 4.64 7.50
CA TYR A 42 -2.50 3.51 8.34
C TYR A 42 -1.32 3.87 9.25
N GLY A 43 -0.22 4.39 8.67
CA GLY A 43 0.97 4.79 9.42
C GLY A 43 0.69 5.91 10.42
N LEU A 44 -0.12 6.90 10.04
CA LEU A 44 -0.50 8.00 10.92
C LEU A 44 -1.32 7.51 12.12
N LEU A 45 -2.34 6.69 11.87
CA LEU A 45 -3.14 6.10 12.95
C LEU A 45 -2.25 5.27 13.88
N PHE A 46 -1.41 4.39 13.33
CA PHE A 46 -0.51 3.55 14.12
C PHE A 46 0.44 4.38 15.00
N TYR A 47 1.01 5.45 14.43
CA TYR A 47 1.85 6.38 15.17
C TYR A 47 1.08 7.13 16.28
N LEU A 48 -0.09 7.68 15.99
CA LEU A 48 -0.92 8.38 16.98
C LEU A 48 -1.31 7.48 18.14
N PHE A 49 -1.68 6.23 17.86
CA PHE A 49 -2.01 5.27 18.91
C PHE A 49 -0.80 4.86 19.74
N SER A 50 0.38 4.70 19.13
CA SER A 50 1.61 4.39 19.86
C SER A 50 2.09 5.53 20.78
N THR A 51 1.70 6.77 20.47
CA THR A 51 2.11 7.98 21.21
C THR A 51 1.08 8.44 22.23
N THR A 52 -0.19 8.04 22.09
CA THR A 52 -1.26 8.51 22.97
C THR A 52 -1.16 7.86 24.36
N PRO A 53 -1.11 8.67 25.44
CA PRO A 53 -1.07 8.16 26.82
C PRO A 53 -2.37 7.43 27.18
N GLY A 54 -2.27 6.31 27.92
CA GLY A 54 -3.41 5.51 28.38
C GLY A 54 -3.75 4.27 27.54
N TYR A 55 -3.13 4.07 26.37
CA TYR A 55 -3.35 2.85 25.55
C TYR A 55 -2.42 1.68 25.87
N TYR A 56 -1.34 1.92 26.61
CA TYR A 56 -0.42 0.91 27.10
C TYR A 56 -0.33 1.06 28.62
N GLY A 57 -0.42 -0.05 29.35
CA GLY A 57 -0.17 -0.08 30.79
C GLY A 57 1.27 0.34 31.14
N ASP A 58 1.49 0.66 32.43
CA ASP A 58 2.79 1.11 32.94
C ASP A 58 3.78 -0.04 33.20
N GLU A 59 3.39 -1.28 32.91
CA GLU A 59 4.23 -2.46 33.06
C GLU A 59 5.43 -2.45 32.09
N SER A 60 6.55 -3.01 32.54
CA SER A 60 7.82 -2.99 31.80
C SER A 60 7.75 -3.67 30.42
N SER A 61 6.94 -4.72 30.29
CA SER A 61 6.60 -5.41 29.04
C SER A 61 5.87 -4.48 28.06
N CYS A 62 4.88 -3.73 28.55
CA CYS A 62 4.11 -2.76 27.78
C CYS A 62 4.94 -1.55 27.34
N ILE A 63 5.92 -1.11 28.15
CA ILE A 63 6.85 -0.02 27.78
C ILE A 63 7.72 -0.40 26.58
N GLN A 64 8.23 -1.63 26.52
CA GLN A 64 9.02 -2.09 25.37
C GLN A 64 8.16 -2.17 24.11
N LEU A 65 6.95 -2.71 24.23
CA LEU A 65 5.99 -2.82 23.13
C LEU A 65 5.57 -1.43 22.60
N LYS A 66 5.35 -0.47 23.50
CA LYS A 66 5.07 0.94 23.15
C LYS A 66 6.23 1.56 22.37
N LYS A 67 7.46 1.42 22.85
CA LYS A 67 8.66 1.93 22.16
C LYS A 67 8.83 1.32 20.77
N PHE A 68 8.61 0.01 20.64
CA PHE A 68 8.71 -0.65 19.35
C PHE A 68 7.60 -0.19 18.39
N SER A 69 6.36 -0.09 18.87
CA SER A 69 5.22 0.40 18.09
C SER A 69 5.46 1.82 17.59
N TYR A 70 6.02 2.68 18.43
CA TYR A 70 6.43 4.04 18.05
C TYR A 70 7.46 4.05 16.91
N ILE A 71 8.54 3.29 17.05
CA ILE A 71 9.60 3.20 16.04
C ILE A 71 9.02 2.71 14.70
N LEU A 72 8.17 1.70 14.76
CA LEU A 72 7.56 1.09 13.59
C LEU A 72 6.56 2.02 12.89
N GLY A 73 5.76 2.77 13.64
CA GLY A 73 4.87 3.81 13.11
C GLY A 73 5.65 4.95 12.45
N ALA A 74 6.71 5.43 13.11
CA ALA A 74 7.58 6.47 12.55
C ALA A 74 8.27 5.99 11.26
N ALA A 75 8.78 4.76 11.24
CA ALA A 75 9.40 4.17 10.06
C ALA A 75 8.40 4.00 8.89
N THR A 76 7.14 3.64 9.19
CA THR A 76 6.07 3.56 8.18
C THR A 76 5.80 4.93 7.55
N LEU A 77 5.76 6.00 8.36
CA LEU A 77 5.59 7.36 7.87
C LEU A 77 6.78 7.82 7.00
N ILE A 78 8.01 7.49 7.39
CA ILE A 78 9.20 7.77 6.57
C ILE A 78 9.12 7.06 5.22
N LEU A 79 8.69 5.79 5.20
CA LEU A 79 8.50 5.04 3.96
C LEU A 79 7.45 5.68 3.06
N VAL A 80 6.34 6.17 3.62
CA VAL A 80 5.33 6.93 2.87
C VAL A 80 5.91 8.19 2.23
N VAL A 81 6.77 8.93 2.95
CA VAL A 81 7.45 10.11 2.39
C VAL A 81 8.36 9.70 1.23
N ILE A 82 9.16 8.64 1.40
CA ILE A 82 10.02 8.12 0.33
C ILE A 82 9.19 7.70 -0.88
N HIS A 83 8.08 6.99 -0.67
CA HIS A 83 7.19 6.56 -1.75
C HIS A 83 6.61 7.75 -2.53
N THR A 84 6.19 8.78 -1.80
CA THR A 84 5.65 10.01 -2.38
C THR A 84 6.71 10.74 -3.22
N LEU A 85 7.95 10.82 -2.74
CA LEU A 85 9.05 11.40 -3.50
C LEU A 85 9.37 10.61 -4.78
N LEU A 86 9.35 9.28 -4.71
CA LEU A 86 9.52 8.41 -5.87
C LEU A 86 8.40 8.62 -6.90
N LEU A 87 7.15 8.75 -6.44
CA LEU A 87 6.01 9.06 -7.31
C LEU A 87 6.19 10.42 -8.00
N ILE A 88 6.57 11.46 -7.26
CA ILE A 88 6.84 12.80 -7.82
C ILE A 88 7.98 12.74 -8.85
N TYR A 89 9.06 12.03 -8.54
CA TYR A 89 10.19 11.86 -9.46
C TYR A 89 9.80 11.12 -10.75
N SER A 90 8.99 10.06 -10.65
CA SER A 90 8.48 9.33 -11.80
C SER A 90 7.58 10.20 -12.69
N CYS A 91 6.82 11.13 -12.08
CA CYS A 91 6.00 12.12 -12.77
C CYS A 91 6.88 13.08 -13.60
N SER A 92 7.98 13.55 -13.00
CA SER A 92 8.94 14.44 -13.66
C SER A 92 9.71 13.76 -14.80
N SER A 93 10.15 12.52 -14.58
CA SER A 93 10.93 11.75 -15.54
C SER A 93 10.09 11.06 -16.63
N LYS A 94 8.75 11.08 -16.52
CA LYS A 94 7.81 10.34 -17.39
C LYS A 94 8.15 8.86 -17.57
N SER A 95 8.86 8.27 -16.61
CA SER A 95 9.36 6.90 -16.69
C SER A 95 8.47 5.93 -15.92
N ILE A 96 7.56 5.26 -16.64
CA ILE A 96 6.67 4.24 -16.07
C ILE A 96 7.44 2.97 -15.68
N SER A 97 8.52 2.63 -16.37
CA SER A 97 9.35 1.47 -16.02
C SER A 97 10.03 1.64 -14.66
N PHE A 98 10.45 2.87 -14.33
CA PHE A 98 10.95 3.22 -13.00
C PHE A 98 9.86 3.17 -11.93
N LEU A 99 8.64 3.63 -12.26
CA LEU A 99 7.49 3.56 -11.37
C LEU A 99 7.16 2.10 -11.00
N LEU A 100 7.10 1.20 -11.99
CA LEU A 100 6.78 -0.21 -11.79
C LEU A 100 7.85 -0.96 -10.97
N SER A 101 9.14 -0.65 -11.17
CA SER A 101 10.21 -1.25 -10.38
C SER A 101 10.23 -0.73 -8.95
N ALA A 102 10.01 0.57 -8.75
CA ALA A 102 9.85 1.18 -7.43
C ALA A 102 8.62 0.63 -6.69
N GLU A 103 7.49 0.44 -7.40
CA GLU A 103 6.27 -0.14 -6.84
C GLU A 103 6.50 -1.52 -6.23
N GLY A 104 7.13 -2.43 -6.98
CA GLY A 104 7.35 -3.79 -6.52
C GLY A 104 8.18 -3.83 -5.23
N VAL A 105 9.20 -2.99 -5.15
CA VAL A 105 10.04 -2.85 -3.94
C VAL A 105 9.23 -2.26 -2.80
N MET A 106 8.52 -1.15 -3.02
CA MET A 106 7.76 -0.47 -1.97
C MET A 106 6.62 -1.33 -1.43
N ASN A 107 5.87 -2.03 -2.29
CA ASN A 107 4.82 -2.95 -1.87
C ASN A 107 5.37 -4.11 -1.04
N THR A 108 6.54 -4.65 -1.40
CA THR A 108 7.20 -5.71 -0.61
C THR A 108 7.58 -5.19 0.77
N VAL A 109 8.15 -3.98 0.86
CA VAL A 109 8.52 -3.36 2.13
C VAL A 109 7.28 -3.10 3.00
N TYR A 110 6.19 -2.55 2.44
CA TYR A 110 4.93 -2.36 3.17
C TYR A 110 4.33 -3.68 3.65
N GLY A 111 4.42 -4.74 2.84
CA GLY A 111 3.96 -6.08 3.23
C GLY A 111 4.72 -6.63 4.43
N ILE A 112 6.06 -6.51 4.43
CA ILE A 112 6.91 -6.92 5.56
C ILE A 112 6.56 -6.10 6.82
N PHE A 113 6.43 -4.79 6.69
CA PHE A 113 6.06 -3.91 7.81
C PHE A 113 4.68 -4.26 8.38
N SER A 114 3.69 -4.48 7.52
CA SER A 114 2.34 -4.87 7.92
C SER A 114 2.36 -6.21 8.67
N LEU A 115 3.17 -7.17 8.23
CA LEU A 115 3.33 -8.47 8.90
C LEU A 115 3.98 -8.33 10.27
N VAL A 116 5.01 -7.49 10.41
CA VAL A 116 5.64 -7.19 11.70
C VAL A 116 4.64 -6.51 12.66
N ILE A 117 3.87 -5.55 12.18
CA ILE A 117 2.80 -4.90 12.97
C ILE A 117 1.77 -5.94 13.41
N TRP A 118 1.36 -6.83 12.51
CA TRP A 118 0.41 -7.88 12.83
C TRP A 118 0.91 -8.83 13.91
N ILE A 119 2.18 -9.28 13.84
CA ILE A 119 2.81 -10.10 14.88
C ILE A 119 2.85 -9.35 16.22
N MET A 120 3.24 -8.06 16.21
CA MET A 120 3.26 -7.21 17.40
C MET A 120 1.88 -7.11 18.05
N LEU A 121 0.83 -6.90 17.25
CA LEU A 121 -0.56 -6.83 17.70
C LEU A 121 -1.07 -8.15 18.29
N TRP A 122 -0.57 -9.29 17.80
CA TRP A 122 -0.87 -10.60 18.38
C TRP A 122 -0.17 -10.85 19.72
N ILE A 123 1.09 -10.44 19.85
CA ILE A 123 1.83 -10.52 21.13
C ILE A 123 1.14 -9.63 22.17
N ALA A 124 0.77 -8.42 21.77
CA ALA A 124 -0.09 -7.50 22.49
C ALA A 124 -1.38 -8.14 23.03
N LEU A 125 -2.11 -8.86 22.16
CA LEU A 125 -3.34 -9.58 22.51
C LEU A 125 -3.09 -10.70 23.53
N ALA A 126 -1.98 -11.42 23.40
CA ALA A 126 -1.59 -12.46 24.35
C ALA A 126 -1.27 -11.89 25.74
N GLN A 127 -0.81 -10.64 25.80
CA GLN A 127 -0.49 -9.90 27.04
C GLN A 127 -1.64 -9.00 27.53
N LYS A 128 -2.88 -9.24 27.10
CA LYS A 128 -4.06 -8.40 27.40
C LYS A 128 -4.33 -8.16 28.90
N GLU A 129 -3.94 -9.10 29.76
CA GLU A 129 -4.14 -8.98 31.22
C GLU A 129 -3.18 -7.98 31.86
N GLU A 130 -2.00 -7.77 31.26
CA GLU A 130 -0.99 -6.82 31.74
C GLU A 130 -1.14 -5.44 31.11
N CYS A 131 -1.51 -5.37 29.82
CA CYS A 131 -1.39 -4.10 29.10
C CYS A 131 -2.67 -3.27 28.95
N GLY A 132 -3.88 -3.80 29.21
CA GLY A 132 -5.16 -3.06 29.19
C GLY A 132 -5.50 -2.34 27.86
N SER A 133 -6.78 -2.15 27.51
CA SER A 133 -7.26 -1.43 26.29
C SER A 133 -6.63 -1.78 24.92
N LEU A 134 -5.71 -2.75 24.83
CA LEU A 134 -4.98 -3.06 23.60
C LEU A 134 -5.83 -3.85 22.61
N THR A 135 -6.87 -4.52 23.09
CA THR A 135 -7.78 -5.34 22.30
C THR A 135 -8.53 -4.53 21.24
N THR A 136 -9.05 -3.35 21.58
CA THR A 136 -9.77 -2.47 20.63
C THR A 136 -8.86 -1.98 19.52
N LEU A 137 -7.60 -1.66 19.87
CA LEU A 137 -6.57 -1.24 18.93
C LEU A 137 -6.29 -2.33 17.91
N VAL A 138 -6.12 -3.57 18.38
CA VAL A 138 -5.86 -4.72 17.53
C VAL A 138 -7.02 -4.99 16.57
N TRP A 139 -8.27 -4.83 17.01
CA TRP A 139 -9.43 -4.93 16.13
C TRP A 139 -9.45 -3.85 15.05
N VAL A 140 -9.19 -2.59 15.41
CA VAL A 140 -9.14 -1.48 14.42
C VAL A 140 -8.05 -1.72 13.38
N PHE A 141 -6.86 -2.13 13.80
CA PHE A 141 -5.76 -2.43 12.87
C PHE A 141 -5.99 -3.68 12.03
N THR A 142 -6.64 -4.71 12.59
CA THR A 142 -7.02 -5.91 11.84
C THR A 142 -8.03 -5.57 10.76
N ILE A 143 -9.04 -4.75 11.06
CA ILE A 143 -10.02 -4.28 10.08
C ILE A 143 -9.34 -3.44 8.99
N LEU A 144 -8.42 -2.54 9.37
CA LEU A 144 -7.67 -1.75 8.39
C LEU A 144 -6.81 -2.63 7.47
N ILE A 145 -6.12 -3.64 8.00
CA ILE A 145 -5.34 -4.60 7.18
C ILE A 145 -6.25 -5.36 6.23
N ILE A 146 -7.40 -5.86 6.70
CA ILE A 146 -8.38 -6.57 5.87
C ILE A 146 -8.90 -5.64 4.76
N LEU A 147 -9.24 -4.40 5.08
CA LEU A 147 -9.69 -3.40 4.10
C LEU A 147 -8.60 -3.08 3.07
N GLY A 148 -7.33 -2.96 3.49
CA GLY A 148 -6.20 -2.73 2.59
C GLY A 148 -5.94 -3.90 1.63
N VAL A 149 -6.01 -5.14 2.14
CA VAL A 149 -5.90 -6.35 1.33
C VAL A 149 -7.11 -6.48 0.38
N PHE A 150 -8.31 -6.16 0.85
CA PHE A 150 -9.51 -6.18 0.03
C PHE A 150 -9.45 -5.14 -1.09
N LEU A 151 -9.04 -3.90 -0.79
CA LEU A 151 -8.86 -2.82 -1.76
C LEU A 151 -7.83 -3.18 -2.83
N SER A 152 -6.68 -3.73 -2.43
CA SER A 152 -5.65 -4.16 -3.39
C SER A 152 -6.13 -5.32 -4.27
N CYS A 153 -6.85 -6.30 -3.72
CA CYS A 153 -7.47 -7.37 -4.48
C CYS A 153 -8.53 -6.85 -5.48
N CYS A 154 -9.42 -5.95 -5.04
CA CYS A 154 -10.42 -5.33 -5.91
C CYS A 154 -9.80 -4.52 -7.05
N LEU A 155 -8.72 -3.78 -6.79
CA LEU A 155 -8.02 -3.01 -7.82
C LEU A 155 -7.34 -3.92 -8.86
N VAL A 156 -6.74 -5.04 -8.43
CA VAL A 156 -6.18 -6.05 -9.35
C VAL A 156 -7.28 -6.73 -10.17
N CYS A 157 -8.41 -7.09 -9.54
CA CYS A 157 -9.56 -7.68 -10.25
C CYS A 157 -10.19 -6.70 -11.25
N LEU A 158 -10.33 -5.42 -10.89
CA LEU A 158 -10.85 -4.38 -11.79
C LEU A 158 -9.90 -4.12 -12.97
N ALA A 159 -8.59 -4.12 -12.73
CA ALA A 159 -7.60 -4.03 -13.80
C ALA A 159 -7.68 -5.24 -14.75
N ALA A 160 -7.82 -6.46 -14.21
CA ALA A 160 -7.97 -7.68 -15.00
C ALA A 160 -9.28 -7.71 -15.82
N VAL A 161 -10.39 -7.27 -15.24
CA VAL A 161 -11.69 -7.17 -15.95
C VAL A 161 -11.64 -6.10 -17.05
N ALA A 162 -11.02 -4.94 -16.79
CA ALA A 162 -10.82 -3.90 -17.81
C ALA A 162 -10.00 -4.39 -19.00
N THR A 163 -9.06 -5.31 -18.80
CA THR A 163 -8.29 -5.94 -19.88
C THR A 163 -9.01 -7.12 -20.55
N SER A 164 -10.04 -7.69 -19.91
CA SER A 164 -10.76 -8.88 -20.38
C SER A 164 -12.06 -8.56 -21.14
N GLN A 165 -12.57 -7.34 -21.12
CA GLN A 165 -13.76 -6.94 -21.89
C GLN A 165 -13.48 -6.68 -23.39
N LYS A 166 -12.64 -7.52 -23.99
CA LYS A 166 -12.59 -7.67 -25.45
C LYS A 166 -13.74 -8.55 -25.93
#